data_AF-A0A438AHF6-F1
#
_entry.id   AF-A0A438AHF6-F1
#
_cell.length_a   1.000
_cell.length_b   1.000
_cell.length_c   1.000
_cell.angle_alpha   90.00
_cell.angle_beta   90.00
_cell.angle_gamma   90.00
#
_symmetry.space_group_name_H-M   'P 1'
#
loop_
_entity.id
_entity.type
_entity.pdbx_description
1 polymer ?
#
loop_
_entity_poly.entity_id
_entity_poly.type
_entity_poly.pdbx_seq_one_letter_code
_entity_poly.pdbx_strand_id
1 'polypeptide(L)'
;MISRLTGAVARGFLVMVLIATPSLMGTGITEDGAQVVSLVALAAAILTISEYASAYPCLYEFRDAPPFNRIRFGSLFATVFLLSIITRGLVEETSLTLFVQAVGGVVGKAMDFPYSPVQLAIGMLPDGAPVGEVLLMRAMVGMAFLAALLSLSGFVICCKVKHWPLDSGRFNVWINLPTFDPTSGGDVVDRLRRDSMINVALGFFLPFVMPMVIVEASSVFGRVAIDTPQTLVWTVAAWAFLPTSLFMRGIAMGRVARIIARQRQLDSDPEGGLVTA
;
A
#
# COMPACT_ATOMS: atom_id res chain seq x y z
N MET A 1 -20.99 -3.17 20.63
CA MET A 1 -21.46 -2.72 19.29
C MET A 1 -21.10 -1.26 19.02
N ILE A 2 -21.40 -0.33 19.95
CA ILE A 2 -21.11 1.12 19.79
C ILE A 2 -19.62 1.40 19.51
N SER A 3 -18.68 0.86 20.31
CA SER A 3 -17.23 1.06 20.09
C SER A 3 -16.73 0.56 18.72
N ARG A 4 -17.30 -0.53 18.19
CA ARG A 4 -16.95 -1.06 16.85
C ARG A 4 -17.44 -0.13 15.75
N LEU A 5 -18.69 0.35 15.87
CA LEU A 5 -19.27 1.29 14.91
C LEU A 5 -18.52 2.62 14.89
N THR A 6 -18.20 3.19 16.06
CA THR A 6 -17.40 4.42 16.16
C THR A 6 -16.03 4.26 15.49
N GLY A 7 -15.37 3.12 15.72
CA GLY A 7 -14.09 2.81 15.07
C GLY A 7 -14.22 2.62 13.55
N ALA A 8 -15.33 2.06 13.06
CA ALA A 8 -15.60 1.89 11.64
C ALA A 8 -15.82 3.26 10.96
N VAL A 9 -16.61 4.14 11.58
CA VAL A 9 -16.87 5.51 11.10
C VAL A 9 -15.57 6.31 11.03
N ALA A 10 -14.73 6.27 12.07
CA ALA A 10 -13.45 6.96 12.07
C ALA A 10 -12.54 6.50 10.90
N ARG A 11 -12.51 5.18 10.62
CA ARG A 11 -11.73 4.64 9.49
C ARG A 11 -12.31 5.05 8.14
N GLY A 12 -13.64 5.01 7.99
CA GLY A 12 -14.31 5.48 6.77
C GLY A 12 -14.01 6.94 6.48
N PHE A 13 -14.06 7.79 7.51
CA PHE A 13 -13.69 9.20 7.41
C PHE A 13 -12.23 9.39 6.97
N LEU A 14 -11.30 8.63 7.57
CA LEU A 14 -9.88 8.69 7.18
C LEU A 14 -9.65 8.26 5.71
N VAL A 15 -10.37 7.24 5.23
CA VAL A 15 -10.32 6.82 3.82
C VAL A 15 -10.91 7.90 2.89
N MET A 16 -12.00 8.55 3.31
CA MET A 16 -12.59 9.67 2.58
C MET A 16 -11.59 10.82 2.42
N VAL A 17 -10.93 11.22 3.52
CA VAL A 17 -9.92 12.28 3.52
C VAL A 17 -8.73 11.90 2.63
N LEU A 18 -8.25 10.66 2.73
CA LEU A 18 -7.20 10.13 1.86
C LEU A 18 -7.55 10.31 0.37
N ILE A 19 -8.75 9.91 -0.03
CA ILE A 19 -9.18 9.97 -1.44
C ILE A 19 -9.34 11.42 -1.91
N ALA A 20 -9.89 12.27 -1.04
CA ALA A 20 -10.10 13.68 -1.35
C ALA A 20 -8.80 14.50 -1.37
N THR A 21 -7.70 14.02 -0.75
CA THR A 21 -6.48 14.81 -0.52
C THR A 21 -5.90 15.43 -1.80
N PRO A 22 -5.68 14.71 -2.91
CA PRO A 22 -5.17 15.33 -4.15
C PRO A 22 -6.13 16.41 -4.66
N SER A 23 -7.43 16.19 -4.51
CA SER A 23 -8.44 17.14 -4.98
C SER A 23 -8.55 18.39 -4.12
N LEU A 24 -8.33 18.25 -2.81
CA LEU A 24 -8.37 19.37 -1.87
C LEU A 24 -7.07 20.21 -1.94
N MET A 25 -5.95 19.58 -2.28
CA MET A 25 -4.64 20.24 -2.33
C MET A 25 -4.30 20.81 -3.70
N GLY A 26 -4.77 20.16 -4.77
CA GLY A 26 -4.54 20.55 -6.15
C GLY A 26 -5.34 21.78 -6.54
N THR A 27 -4.80 22.53 -7.49
CA THR A 27 -5.45 23.69 -8.11
C THR A 27 -5.72 23.34 -9.58
N GLY A 28 -6.88 23.76 -10.12
CA GLY A 28 -7.26 23.48 -11.52
C GLY A 28 -8.16 22.25 -11.73
N ILE A 29 -8.89 21.81 -10.70
CA ILE A 29 -9.87 20.72 -10.83
C ILE A 29 -11.19 21.32 -11.31
N THR A 30 -11.77 20.70 -12.34
CA THR A 30 -13.10 21.05 -12.82
C THR A 30 -14.14 20.73 -11.75
N GLU A 31 -15.24 21.49 -11.71
CA GLU A 31 -16.33 21.21 -10.76
C GLU A 31 -16.82 19.75 -10.88
N ASP A 32 -16.94 19.24 -12.12
CA ASP A 32 -17.27 17.85 -12.41
C ASP A 32 -16.25 16.88 -11.80
N GLY A 33 -14.95 17.18 -11.91
CA GLY A 33 -13.88 16.36 -11.33
C GLY A 33 -13.97 16.28 -9.81
N ALA A 34 -14.22 17.42 -9.15
CA ALA A 34 -14.39 17.47 -7.69
C ALA A 34 -15.62 16.67 -7.24
N GLN A 35 -16.73 16.74 -8.00
CA GLN A 35 -17.94 15.95 -7.72
C GLN A 35 -17.66 14.45 -7.83
N VAL A 36 -17.00 14.00 -8.90
CA VAL A 36 -16.63 12.58 -9.06
C VAL A 36 -15.75 12.10 -7.91
N VAL A 37 -14.73 12.88 -7.52
CA VAL A 37 -13.86 12.53 -6.39
C VAL A 37 -14.66 12.42 -5.10
N SER A 38 -15.59 13.36 -4.84
CA SER A 38 -16.42 13.34 -3.64
C SER A 38 -17.29 12.08 -3.57
N LEU A 39 -17.86 11.65 -4.71
CA LEU A 39 -18.69 10.45 -4.80
C LEU A 39 -17.87 9.18 -4.60
N VAL A 40 -16.68 9.09 -5.19
CA VAL A 40 -15.74 7.97 -4.98
C VAL A 40 -15.27 7.92 -3.52
N ALA A 41 -14.95 9.07 -2.92
CA ALA A 41 -14.52 9.15 -1.53
C ALA A 41 -15.64 8.70 -0.57
N LEU A 42 -16.88 9.12 -0.83
CA LEU A 42 -18.05 8.71 -0.05
C LEU A 42 -18.33 7.21 -0.19
N ALA A 43 -18.29 6.67 -1.42
CA ALA A 43 -18.50 5.25 -1.67
C ALA A 43 -17.44 4.40 -0.94
N ALA A 44 -16.16 4.78 -1.04
CA ALA A 44 -15.07 4.09 -0.33
C ALA A 44 -15.20 4.20 1.20
N ALA A 45 -15.68 5.32 1.72
CA ALA A 45 -15.96 5.49 3.14
C ALA A 45 -17.08 4.55 3.61
N ILE A 46 -18.19 4.47 2.87
CA ILE A 46 -19.31 3.57 3.16
C ILE A 46 -18.85 2.11 3.13
N LEU A 47 -18.10 1.70 2.10
CA LEU A 47 -17.52 0.35 2.01
C LEU A 47 -16.63 0.06 3.22
N THR A 48 -15.76 1.01 3.59
CA THR A 48 -14.89 0.86 4.77
C THR A 48 -15.70 0.70 6.05
N ILE A 49 -16.73 1.52 6.24
CA ILE A 49 -17.61 1.44 7.42
C ILE A 49 -18.30 0.08 7.46
N SER A 50 -18.82 -0.40 6.32
CA SER A 50 -19.52 -1.68 6.24
C SER A 50 -18.63 -2.87 6.61
N GLU A 51 -17.39 -2.92 6.10
CA GLU A 51 -16.42 -3.99 6.38
C GLU A 51 -15.98 -4.02 7.86
N TYR A 52 -15.78 -2.84 8.46
CA TYR A 52 -15.37 -2.75 9.88
C TYR A 52 -16.55 -2.83 10.86
N ALA A 53 -17.78 -2.56 10.41
CA ALA A 53 -18.98 -2.76 11.22
C ALA A 53 -19.45 -4.22 11.21
N SER A 54 -19.17 -4.98 10.14
CA SER A 54 -19.56 -6.40 10.00
C SER A 54 -18.79 -7.31 10.97
N ALA A 55 -19.45 -8.37 11.45
CA ALA A 55 -18.80 -9.43 12.21
C ALA A 55 -17.88 -10.28 11.33
N TYR A 56 -18.33 -10.59 10.10
CA TYR A 56 -17.63 -11.40 9.12
C TYR A 56 -17.17 -10.49 7.96
N PRO A 57 -15.86 -10.22 7.85
CA PRO A 57 -15.33 -9.39 6.76
C PRO A 57 -15.30 -10.19 5.45
N CYS A 58 -15.44 -9.48 4.34
CA CYS A 58 -15.46 -10.09 3.01
C CYS A 58 -14.26 -9.65 2.16
N LEU A 59 -13.81 -8.41 2.32
CA LEU A 59 -12.82 -7.80 1.42
C LEU A 59 -11.50 -7.48 2.13
N TYR A 60 -11.56 -7.00 3.38
CA TYR A 60 -10.37 -6.51 4.06
C TYR A 60 -9.64 -7.62 4.81
N GLU A 61 -8.58 -8.11 4.16
CA GLU A 61 -7.62 -8.97 4.82
C GLU A 61 -6.85 -8.23 5.91
N PHE A 62 -6.41 -9.01 6.91
CA PHE A 62 -5.67 -8.57 8.08
C PHE A 62 -6.40 -7.49 8.89
N ARG A 63 -7.74 -7.48 8.87
CA ARG A 63 -8.60 -6.52 9.58
C ARG A 63 -8.15 -6.25 11.02
N ASP A 64 -7.91 -7.32 11.76
CA ASP A 64 -7.53 -7.31 13.18
C ASP A 64 -6.00 -7.52 13.34
N ALA A 65 -5.21 -7.03 12.40
CA ALA A 65 -3.76 -6.94 12.48
C ALA A 65 -3.33 -5.47 12.56
N PRO A 66 -3.22 -4.89 13.78
CA PRO A 66 -2.93 -3.48 13.97
C PRO A 66 -1.72 -2.95 13.20
N PRO A 67 -0.53 -3.60 13.17
CA PRO A 67 0.61 -3.05 12.44
C PRO A 67 0.39 -3.04 10.92
N PHE A 68 -0.28 -4.05 10.38
CA PHE A 68 -0.48 -4.18 8.94
C PHE A 68 -1.38 -3.07 8.40
N ASN A 69 -2.60 -2.92 8.93
CA ASN A 69 -3.56 -1.93 8.43
C ASN A 69 -3.13 -0.49 8.72
N ARG A 70 -2.55 -0.23 9.90
CA ARG A 70 -2.09 1.13 10.26
C ARG A 70 -0.96 1.60 9.35
N ILE A 71 0.01 0.73 9.07
CA ILE A 71 1.15 1.08 8.22
C ILE A 71 0.70 1.20 6.76
N ARG A 72 -0.16 0.30 6.27
CA ARG A 72 -0.71 0.42 4.90
C ARG A 72 -1.47 1.72 4.71
N PHE A 73 -2.40 2.06 5.61
CA PHE A 73 -3.11 3.33 5.52
C PHE A 73 -2.17 4.52 5.63
N GLY A 74 -1.30 4.55 6.66
CA GLY A 74 -0.40 5.67 6.90
C GLY A 74 0.60 5.89 5.76
N SER A 75 1.11 4.82 5.16
CA SER A 75 2.04 4.91 4.02
C SER A 75 1.37 5.38 2.74
N LEU A 76 0.16 4.88 2.43
CA LEU A 76 -0.60 5.37 1.28
C LEU A 76 -0.96 6.85 1.46
N PHE A 77 -1.43 7.23 2.65
CA PHE A 77 -1.74 8.62 2.97
C PHE A 77 -0.52 9.53 2.86
N ALA A 78 0.61 9.15 3.47
CA ALA A 78 1.85 9.91 3.36
C ALA A 78 2.30 10.03 1.90
N THR A 79 2.21 8.96 1.11
CA THR A 79 2.57 8.97 -0.31
C THR A 79 1.67 9.94 -1.08
N VAL A 80 0.35 9.77 -1.01
CA VAL A 80 -0.61 10.62 -1.73
C VAL A 80 -0.46 12.09 -1.31
N PHE A 81 -0.29 12.36 -0.02
CA PHE A 81 -0.09 13.71 0.50
C PHE A 81 1.21 14.35 -0.01
N LEU A 82 2.34 13.64 0.06
CA LEU A 82 3.64 14.15 -0.41
C LEU A 82 3.64 14.37 -1.93
N LEU A 83 3.05 13.45 -2.70
CA LEU A 83 2.90 13.62 -4.14
C LEU A 83 1.98 14.81 -4.48
N SER A 84 0.91 15.01 -3.71
CA SER A 84 0.01 16.17 -3.86
C SER A 84 0.74 17.50 -3.59
N ILE A 85 1.66 17.52 -2.61
CA ILE A 85 2.55 18.68 -2.37
C ILE A 85 3.45 18.93 -3.59
N ILE A 86 4.07 17.89 -4.15
CA ILE A 86 4.93 18.03 -5.34
C ILE A 86 4.13 18.63 -6.50
N THR A 87 2.93 18.11 -6.79
CA THR A 87 2.09 18.64 -7.87
C THR A 87 1.55 20.04 -7.59
N ARG A 88 1.33 20.41 -6.32
CA ARG A 88 0.92 21.78 -5.95
C ARG A 88 2.01 22.80 -6.29
N GLY A 89 3.28 22.40 -6.19
CA GLY A 89 4.43 23.22 -6.57
C GLY A 89 4.44 23.67 -8.04
N LEU A 90 3.64 23.03 -8.91
CA LEU A 90 3.47 23.44 -10.31
C LEU A 90 2.69 24.75 -10.47
N VAL A 91 1.89 25.13 -9.47
CA VAL A 91 1.05 26.33 -9.50
C VAL A 91 1.50 27.35 -8.46
N GLU A 92 1.86 26.87 -7.27
CA GLU A 92 2.29 27.71 -6.16
C GLU A 92 3.60 27.17 -5.58
N GLU A 93 4.72 27.80 -5.95
CA GLU A 93 6.02 27.47 -5.40
C GLU A 93 6.17 28.04 -3.98
N THR A 94 6.37 27.14 -3.02
CA THR A 94 6.64 27.47 -1.61
C THR A 94 7.91 26.74 -1.15
N SER A 95 8.48 27.16 -0.01
CA SER A 95 9.62 26.44 0.58
C SER A 95 9.32 24.97 0.86
N LEU A 96 8.07 24.65 1.23
CA LEU A 96 7.66 23.27 1.49
C LEU A 96 7.60 22.43 0.20
N THR A 97 7.00 22.97 -0.88
CA THR A 97 6.91 22.26 -2.16
C THR A 97 8.29 22.01 -2.76
N LEU A 98 9.18 23.00 -2.69
CA LEU A 98 10.57 22.89 -3.14
C LEU A 98 11.35 21.84 -2.33
N PHE A 99 11.20 21.85 -1.00
CA PHE A 99 11.86 20.87 -0.14
C PHE A 99 11.41 19.43 -0.46
N VAL A 100 10.10 19.19 -0.54
CA VAL A 100 9.56 17.85 -0.84
C VAL A 100 9.99 17.39 -2.24
N GLN A 101 9.94 18.28 -3.24
CA GLN A 101 10.41 17.98 -4.59
C GLN A 101 11.91 17.68 -4.62
N ALA A 102 12.73 18.43 -3.88
CA ALA A 102 14.17 18.19 -3.79
C ALA A 102 14.50 16.84 -3.16
N VAL A 103 13.84 16.47 -2.06
CA VAL A 103 13.99 15.15 -1.43
C VAL A 103 13.63 14.05 -2.43
N GLY A 104 12.49 14.18 -3.11
CA GLY A 104 12.04 13.23 -4.12
C GLY A 104 13.03 13.13 -5.28
N GLY A 105 13.56 14.26 -5.74
CA GLY A 105 14.52 14.33 -6.84
C GLY A 105 15.86 13.70 -6.50
N VAL A 106 16.39 13.90 -5.28
CA VAL A 106 17.63 13.26 -4.82
C VAL A 106 17.47 11.75 -4.75
N VAL A 107 16.38 11.26 -4.15
CA VAL A 107 16.10 9.82 -4.08
C VAL A 107 15.88 9.24 -5.47
N GLY A 108 15.10 9.93 -6.31
CA GLY A 108 14.84 9.53 -7.69
C GLY A 108 16.15 9.42 -8.50
N LYS A 109 17.07 10.36 -8.32
CA LYS A 109 18.40 10.30 -8.95
C LYS A 109 19.24 9.15 -8.40
N ALA A 110 19.19 8.88 -7.10
CA ALA A 110 19.89 7.73 -6.50
C ALA A 110 19.34 6.38 -7.00
N MET A 111 18.07 6.34 -7.39
CA MET A 111 17.41 5.17 -7.98
C MET A 111 17.44 5.16 -9.52
N ASP A 112 18.14 6.09 -10.16
CA ASP A 112 18.23 6.21 -11.63
C ASP A 112 19.36 5.31 -12.16
N PHE A 113 19.06 4.01 -12.29
CA PHE A 113 19.93 3.01 -12.90
C PHE A 113 19.16 2.23 -13.97
N PRO A 114 19.84 1.55 -14.92
CA PRO A 114 19.17 0.87 -16.01
C PRO A 114 18.07 -0.07 -15.53
N TYR A 115 16.89 0.02 -16.16
CA TYR A 115 15.68 -0.76 -15.85
C TYR A 115 15.09 -0.52 -14.45
N SER A 116 15.51 0.52 -13.72
CA SER A 116 14.87 0.88 -12.46
C SER A 116 13.44 1.39 -12.67
N PRO A 117 12.57 1.33 -11.64
CA PRO A 117 11.23 1.93 -11.72
C PRO A 117 11.24 3.42 -12.09
N VAL A 118 12.29 4.17 -11.73
CA VAL A 118 12.47 5.57 -12.12
C VAL A 118 12.69 5.69 -13.63
N GLN A 119 13.58 4.87 -14.20
CA GLN A 119 13.80 4.87 -15.64
C GLN A 119 12.57 4.42 -16.41
N LEU A 120 11.86 3.40 -15.92
CA LEU A 120 10.62 2.94 -16.54
C LEU A 120 9.54 4.03 -16.52
N ALA A 121 9.47 4.84 -15.46
CA ALA A 121 8.52 5.95 -15.40
C ALA A 121 8.88 7.09 -16.35
N ILE A 122 10.16 7.46 -16.40
CA ILE A 122 10.65 8.47 -17.35
C ILE A 122 10.43 7.99 -18.80
N GLY A 123 10.60 6.69 -19.07
CA GLY A 123 10.34 6.10 -20.38
C GLY A 123 8.88 6.10 -20.83
N MET A 124 7.93 6.45 -19.95
CA MET A 124 6.53 6.67 -20.35
C MET A 124 6.29 8.05 -20.96
N LEU A 125 7.21 8.99 -20.71
CA LEU A 125 7.12 10.34 -21.26
C LEU A 125 7.39 10.30 -22.78
N PRO A 126 6.79 11.23 -23.55
CA PRO A 126 7.10 11.36 -24.97
C PRO A 126 8.58 11.61 -25.24
N ASP A 127 9.06 11.18 -26.40
CA ASP A 127 10.38 11.58 -26.88
C ASP A 127 10.49 13.11 -26.95
N GLY A 128 11.55 13.66 -26.35
CA GLY A 128 11.77 15.10 -26.27
C GLY A 128 10.92 15.83 -25.22
N ALA A 129 10.31 15.12 -24.26
CA ALA A 129 9.61 15.74 -23.13
C ALA A 129 10.47 16.83 -22.46
N PRO A 130 9.88 17.98 -22.08
CA PRO A 130 10.60 19.05 -21.42
C PRO A 130 11.35 18.56 -20.17
N VAL A 131 12.54 19.12 -19.93
CA VAL A 131 13.37 18.74 -18.77
C VAL A 131 12.61 18.85 -17.45
N GLY A 132 11.71 19.84 -17.33
CA GLY A 132 10.86 20.02 -16.16
C GLY A 132 9.94 18.83 -15.87
N GLU A 133 9.32 18.24 -16.91
CA GLU A 133 8.45 17.06 -16.76
C GLU A 133 9.25 15.82 -16.35
N VAL A 134 10.45 15.65 -16.91
CA VAL A 134 11.36 14.56 -16.52
C VAL A 134 11.79 14.69 -15.06
N LEU A 135 12.12 15.91 -14.61
CA LEU A 135 12.50 16.18 -13.22
C LEU A 135 11.31 15.98 -12.26
N LEU A 136 10.11 16.40 -12.65
CA LEU A 136 8.89 16.20 -11.89
C LEU A 136 8.59 14.70 -11.73
N MET A 137 8.56 13.94 -12.83
CA MET A 137 8.32 12.50 -12.82
C MET A 137 9.35 11.79 -11.94
N ARG A 138 10.63 12.11 -12.10
CA ARG A 138 11.71 11.56 -11.26
C ARG A 138 11.48 11.85 -9.78
N ALA A 139 11.10 13.08 -9.43
CA ALA A 139 10.85 13.47 -8.04
C ALA A 139 9.65 12.75 -7.43
N MET A 140 8.55 12.64 -8.19
CA MET A 140 7.34 11.93 -7.76
C MET A 140 7.62 10.44 -7.52
N VAL A 141 8.24 9.77 -8.48
CA VAL A 141 8.56 8.33 -8.36
C VAL A 141 9.57 8.11 -7.23
N GLY A 142 10.62 8.93 -7.14
CA GLY A 142 11.59 8.88 -6.05
C GLY A 142 10.94 9.02 -4.66
N MET A 143 10.02 9.97 -4.51
CA MET A 143 9.28 10.17 -3.26
C MET A 143 8.36 9.00 -2.92
N ALA A 144 7.64 8.46 -3.91
CA ALA A 144 6.74 7.33 -3.70
C ALA A 144 7.49 6.06 -3.29
N PHE A 145 8.63 5.78 -3.94
CA PHE A 145 9.48 4.64 -3.58
C PHE A 145 10.20 4.84 -2.24
N LEU A 146 10.55 6.07 -1.86
CA LEU A 146 11.03 6.38 -0.50
C LEU A 146 9.96 6.04 0.54
N ALA A 147 8.72 6.51 0.34
CA ALA A 147 7.62 6.22 1.26
C ALA A 147 7.32 4.72 1.35
N ALA A 148 7.35 4.02 0.21
CA ALA A 148 7.23 2.56 0.13
C ALA A 148 8.34 1.86 0.95
N LEU A 149 9.60 2.24 0.77
CA LEU A 149 10.73 1.65 1.49
C LEU A 149 10.64 1.89 3.00
N LEU A 150 10.33 3.12 3.41
CA LEU A 150 10.15 3.48 4.83
C LEU A 150 9.01 2.70 5.46
N SER A 151 7.89 2.54 4.74
CA SER A 151 6.74 1.78 5.23
C SER A 151 7.05 0.29 5.39
N LEU A 152 7.74 -0.32 4.41
CA LEU A 152 8.15 -1.73 4.47
C LEU A 152 9.14 -1.96 5.62
N SER A 153 10.11 -1.06 5.77
CA SER A 153 11.07 -1.07 6.88
C SER A 153 10.36 -0.95 8.23
N GLY A 154 9.45 0.02 8.36
CA GLY A 154 8.62 0.20 9.55
C GLY A 154 7.76 -1.01 9.87
N PHE A 155 7.19 -1.69 8.86
CA PHE A 155 6.42 -2.90 9.04
C PHE A 155 7.28 -4.05 9.57
N VAL A 156 8.45 -4.27 8.99
CA VAL A 156 9.39 -5.32 9.44
C VAL A 156 9.87 -5.03 10.87
N ILE A 157 10.23 -3.78 11.19
CA ILE A 157 10.65 -3.37 12.54
C ILE A 157 9.50 -3.61 13.53
N CYS A 158 8.27 -3.21 13.19
CA CYS A 158 7.11 -3.39 14.06
C CYS A 158 6.82 -4.88 14.32
N CYS A 159 6.94 -5.73 13.29
CA CYS A 159 6.81 -7.18 13.44
C CYS A 159 7.90 -7.80 14.33
N LYS A 160 9.13 -7.28 14.27
CA LYS A 160 10.24 -7.75 15.10
C LYS A 160 10.12 -7.30 16.55
N VAL A 161 9.87 -6.01 16.79
CA VAL A 161 9.88 -5.40 18.13
C VAL A 161 8.63 -5.76 18.94
N LYS A 162 7.44 -5.76 18.33
CA LYS A 162 6.18 -6.01 19.04
C LYS A 162 5.76 -7.49 19.06
N HIS A 163 6.68 -8.38 18.70
CA HIS A 163 6.47 -9.82 18.50
C HIS A 163 5.17 -10.20 17.77
N TRP A 164 4.63 -9.31 16.94
CA TRP A 164 3.34 -9.52 16.27
C TRP A 164 3.40 -10.82 15.47
N PRO A 165 2.35 -11.66 15.45
CA PRO A 165 1.03 -11.47 16.05
C PRO A 165 0.89 -11.93 17.51
N LEU A 166 1.94 -12.43 18.17
CA LEU A 166 1.84 -13.08 19.49
C LEU A 166 1.28 -12.15 20.58
N ASP A 167 1.74 -10.90 20.60
CA ASP A 167 1.36 -9.92 21.63
C ASP A 167 0.04 -9.18 21.32
N SER A 168 -0.57 -9.42 20.16
CA SER A 168 -1.77 -8.70 19.69
C SER A 168 -3.09 -9.45 19.94
N GLY A 169 -3.05 -10.52 20.75
CA GLY A 169 -4.16 -11.43 20.99
C GLY A 169 -4.11 -12.68 20.09
N ARG A 170 -5.09 -13.59 20.25
CA ARG A 170 -5.16 -14.82 19.44
C ARG A 170 -5.41 -14.45 17.96
N PHE A 171 -4.41 -14.68 17.10
CA PHE A 171 -4.54 -14.47 15.66
C PHE A 171 -5.54 -15.46 15.07
N ASN A 172 -6.75 -14.99 14.78
CA ASN A 172 -7.75 -15.79 14.09
C ASN A 172 -7.49 -15.71 12.58
N VAL A 173 -7.04 -16.83 12.00
CA VAL A 173 -6.73 -16.96 10.58
C VAL A 173 -7.93 -16.61 9.71
N TRP A 174 -9.13 -17.11 10.03
CA TRP A 174 -10.34 -16.87 9.24
C TRP A 174 -10.78 -15.41 9.22
N ILE A 175 -10.65 -14.70 10.34
CA ILE A 175 -11.03 -13.29 10.43
C ILE A 175 -10.01 -12.40 9.71
N ASN A 176 -8.72 -12.77 9.76
CA ASN A 176 -7.65 -11.99 9.15
C ASN A 176 -7.35 -12.41 7.70
N LEU A 177 -7.82 -13.57 7.25
CA LEU A 177 -7.65 -14.06 5.89
C LEU A 177 -8.99 -14.63 5.42
N PRO A 178 -10.02 -13.78 5.21
CA PRO A 178 -11.36 -14.24 4.84
C PRO A 178 -11.40 -14.96 3.48
N THR A 179 -10.44 -14.66 2.59
CA THR A 179 -10.26 -15.29 1.29
C THR A 179 -9.52 -16.62 1.35
N PHE A 180 -8.96 -16.98 2.52
CA PHE A 180 -8.25 -18.23 2.72
C PHE A 180 -9.21 -19.27 3.29
N ASP A 181 -9.50 -20.30 2.51
CA ASP A 181 -10.29 -21.45 2.98
C ASP A 181 -9.35 -22.53 3.54
N PRO A 182 -9.24 -22.72 4.87
CA PRO A 182 -8.45 -23.77 5.47
C PRO A 182 -9.06 -25.17 5.29
N THR A 183 -10.29 -25.31 4.78
CA THR A 183 -10.96 -26.61 4.61
C THR A 183 -10.75 -27.24 3.22
N SER A 184 -10.20 -26.51 2.24
CA SER A 184 -10.01 -27.01 0.86
C SER A 184 -8.92 -28.10 0.67
N GLY A 185 -8.54 -28.80 1.74
CA GLY A 185 -7.52 -29.85 1.72
C GLY A 185 -6.08 -29.34 1.79
N GLY A 186 -5.18 -30.16 2.35
CA GLY A 186 -3.75 -29.86 2.52
C GLY A 186 -3.41 -29.03 3.77
N ASP A 187 -2.14 -29.05 4.17
CA ASP A 187 -1.69 -28.33 5.36
C ASP A 187 -1.82 -26.80 5.19
N VAL A 188 -2.45 -26.16 6.17
CA VAL A 188 -2.57 -24.70 6.30
C VAL A 188 -1.19 -24.04 6.27
N VAL A 189 -0.18 -24.63 6.92
CA VAL A 189 1.17 -24.07 6.98
C VAL A 189 1.81 -23.98 5.60
N ASP A 190 1.73 -25.06 4.81
CA ASP A 190 2.34 -25.12 3.48
C ASP A 190 1.66 -24.15 2.51
N ARG A 191 0.34 -24.02 2.60
CA ARG A 191 -0.41 -23.05 1.80
C ARG A 191 -0.04 -21.62 2.16
N LEU A 192 0.01 -21.27 3.45
CA LEU A 192 0.44 -19.93 3.88
C LEU A 192 1.88 -19.61 3.45
N ARG A 193 2.79 -20.60 3.44
CA ARG A 193 4.15 -20.44 2.91
C ARG A 193 4.15 -20.19 1.41
N ARG A 194 3.39 -20.96 0.64
CA ARG A 194 3.27 -20.77 -0.81
C ARG A 194 2.69 -19.39 -1.14
N ASP A 195 1.58 -19.02 -0.51
CA ASP A 195 0.92 -17.73 -0.75
C ASP A 195 1.82 -16.57 -0.32
N SER A 196 2.58 -16.74 0.77
CA SER A 196 3.64 -15.81 1.16
C SER A 196 4.66 -15.60 0.04
N MET A 197 5.18 -16.67 -0.55
CA MET A 197 6.15 -16.59 -1.64
C MET A 197 5.55 -15.93 -2.89
N ILE A 198 4.32 -16.29 -3.26
CA ILE A 198 3.60 -15.69 -4.39
C ILE A 198 3.46 -14.17 -4.18
N ASN A 199 3.06 -13.73 -2.98
CA ASN A 199 2.91 -12.31 -2.69
C ASN A 199 4.24 -11.55 -2.73
N VAL A 200 5.33 -12.13 -2.22
CA VAL A 200 6.66 -11.52 -2.31
C VAL A 200 7.14 -11.45 -3.77
N ALA A 201 6.94 -12.52 -4.55
CA ALA A 201 7.30 -12.56 -5.96
C ALA A 201 6.50 -11.51 -6.75
N LEU A 202 5.18 -11.47 -6.60
CA LEU A 202 4.33 -10.46 -7.24
C LEU A 202 4.70 -9.04 -6.80
N GLY A 203 4.98 -8.83 -5.51
CA GLY A 203 5.48 -7.54 -5.01
C GLY A 203 6.78 -7.11 -5.68
N PHE A 204 7.67 -8.05 -6.00
CA PHE A 204 8.89 -7.76 -6.73
C PHE A 204 8.66 -7.49 -8.22
N PHE A 205 7.79 -8.26 -8.89
CA PHE A 205 7.57 -8.13 -10.34
C PHE A 205 6.66 -6.95 -10.71
N LEU A 206 5.68 -6.60 -9.87
CA LEU A 206 4.71 -5.55 -10.18
C LEU A 206 5.33 -4.21 -10.57
N PRO A 207 6.35 -3.66 -9.88
CA PRO A 207 6.97 -2.40 -10.28
C PRO A 207 7.45 -2.37 -11.73
N PHE A 208 7.84 -3.53 -12.29
CA PHE A 208 8.36 -3.66 -13.65
C PHE A 208 7.25 -3.93 -14.68
N VAL A 209 6.15 -4.56 -14.26
CA VAL A 209 5.00 -4.87 -15.11
C VAL A 209 4.04 -3.67 -15.23
N MET A 210 3.89 -2.88 -14.17
CA MET A 210 2.98 -1.72 -14.13
C MET A 210 3.16 -0.75 -15.31
N PRO A 211 4.39 -0.42 -15.74
CA PRO A 211 4.59 0.40 -16.93
C PRO A 211 3.92 -0.11 -18.19
N MET A 212 4.07 -1.39 -18.46
CA MET A 212 3.46 -2.04 -19.61
C MET A 212 1.94 -1.94 -19.53
N VAL A 213 1.37 -2.20 -18.36
CA VAL A 213 -0.08 -2.08 -18.13
C VAL A 213 -0.58 -0.65 -18.36
N ILE A 214 0.17 0.36 -17.93
CA ILE A 214 -0.20 1.78 -18.11
C ILE A 214 -0.15 2.18 -19.59
N VAL A 215 0.89 1.76 -20.33
CA VAL A 215 1.02 2.04 -21.76
C VAL A 215 -0.10 1.37 -22.56
N GLU A 216 -0.37 0.09 -22.29
CA GLU A 216 -1.47 -0.65 -22.93
C GLU A 216 -2.82 -0.01 -22.61
N ALA A 217 -3.08 0.34 -21.34
CA ALA A 217 -4.31 1.03 -20.96
C ALA A 217 -4.44 2.39 -21.67
N SER A 218 -3.34 3.12 -21.86
CA SER A 218 -3.34 4.42 -22.55
C SER A 218 -3.67 4.29 -24.04
N SER A 219 -3.36 3.15 -24.67
CA SER A 219 -3.74 2.89 -26.07
C SER A 219 -5.25 2.68 -26.25
N VAL A 220 -5.93 2.14 -25.23
CA VAL A 220 -7.36 1.82 -25.26
C VAL A 220 -8.21 2.99 -24.76
N PHE A 221 -7.77 3.67 -23.69
CA PHE A 221 -8.54 4.70 -22.99
C PHE A 221 -8.00 6.14 -23.20
N GLY A 222 -6.92 6.30 -23.97
CA GLY A 222 -6.19 7.58 -24.10
C GLY A 222 -5.24 7.86 -22.93
N ARG A 223 -4.39 8.89 -23.04
CA ARG A 223 -3.34 9.26 -22.04
C ARG A 223 -3.86 9.87 -20.74
N VAL A 224 -5.15 9.72 -20.46
CA VAL A 224 -5.87 10.28 -19.30
C VAL A 224 -5.19 9.92 -17.96
N ALA A 225 -4.45 8.81 -17.91
CA ALA A 225 -3.74 8.33 -16.72
C ALA A 225 -2.58 9.23 -16.23
N ILE A 226 -2.01 10.07 -17.10
CA ILE A 226 -0.80 10.88 -16.82
C ILE A 226 -1.04 12.38 -17.09
N ASP A 227 -2.06 12.73 -17.86
CA ASP A 227 -2.28 14.10 -18.33
C ASP A 227 -2.68 15.09 -17.23
N THR A 228 -3.32 14.64 -16.15
CA THR A 228 -3.72 15.52 -15.03
C THR A 228 -2.84 15.28 -13.79
N PRO A 229 -2.50 16.33 -13.03
CA PRO A 229 -1.72 16.19 -11.80
C PRO A 229 -2.38 15.23 -10.80
N GLN A 230 -3.72 15.24 -10.73
CA GLN A 230 -4.46 14.34 -9.85
C GLN A 230 -4.33 12.88 -10.27
N THR A 231 -4.51 12.56 -11.55
CA THR A 231 -4.37 11.18 -12.02
C THR A 231 -2.92 10.71 -11.87
N LEU A 232 -1.94 11.59 -12.13
CA LEU A 232 -0.53 11.29 -11.93
C LEU A 232 -0.19 10.93 -10.48
N VAL A 233 -0.74 11.67 -9.50
CA VAL A 233 -0.59 11.34 -8.06
C VAL A 233 -1.08 9.92 -7.79
N TRP A 234 -2.28 9.56 -8.26
CA TRP A 234 -2.82 8.22 -8.04
C TRP A 234 -2.08 7.13 -8.78
N THR A 235 -1.66 7.37 -10.02
CA THR A 235 -0.88 6.42 -10.83
C THR A 235 0.45 6.09 -10.12
N VAL A 236 1.20 7.11 -9.71
CA VAL A 236 2.49 6.92 -9.03
C VAL A 236 2.29 6.33 -7.63
N ALA A 237 1.28 6.78 -6.87
CA ALA A 237 0.97 6.23 -5.56
C ALA A 237 0.60 4.74 -5.64
N ALA A 238 -0.28 4.35 -6.56
CA ALA A 238 -0.68 2.96 -6.76
C ALA A 238 0.51 2.10 -7.19
N TRP A 239 1.35 2.61 -8.07
CA TRP A 239 2.53 1.90 -8.56
C TRP A 239 3.52 1.59 -7.43
N ALA A 240 3.77 2.50 -6.49
CA ALA A 240 4.62 2.20 -5.33
C ALA A 240 3.88 1.35 -4.28
N PHE A 241 2.61 1.68 -3.99
CA PHE A 241 1.86 1.12 -2.86
C PHE A 241 1.41 -0.33 -3.07
N LEU A 242 1.01 -0.72 -4.29
CA LEU A 242 0.55 -2.08 -4.58
C LEU A 242 1.65 -3.13 -4.34
N PRO A 243 2.87 -2.99 -4.91
CA PRO A 243 4.02 -3.83 -4.59
C PRO A 243 4.29 -3.92 -3.09
N THR A 244 4.35 -2.77 -2.40
CA THR A 244 4.62 -2.71 -0.97
C THR A 244 3.56 -3.43 -0.14
N SER A 245 2.29 -3.29 -0.50
CA SER A 245 1.19 -4.01 0.13
C SER A 245 1.35 -5.53 -0.02
N LEU A 246 1.75 -6.02 -1.20
CA LEU A 246 2.02 -7.44 -1.42
C LEU A 246 3.22 -7.93 -0.63
N PHE A 247 4.31 -7.15 -0.57
CA PHE A 247 5.45 -7.48 0.29
C PHE A 247 5.05 -7.61 1.76
N MET A 248 4.33 -6.63 2.31
CA MET A 248 3.85 -6.70 3.69
C MET A 248 2.96 -7.93 3.89
N ARG A 249 2.07 -8.22 2.93
CA ARG A 249 1.15 -9.35 3.00
C ARG A 249 1.90 -10.67 3.01
N GLY A 250 2.87 -10.83 2.10
CA GLY A 250 3.74 -12.00 2.04
C GLY A 250 4.52 -12.19 3.33
N ILE A 251 5.20 -11.15 3.83
CA ILE A 251 5.95 -11.19 5.10
C ILE A 251 5.04 -11.59 6.27
N ALA A 252 3.82 -11.05 6.33
CA ALA A 252 2.84 -11.38 7.36
C ALA A 252 2.45 -12.86 7.31
N MET A 253 2.06 -13.37 6.13
CA MET A 253 1.66 -14.78 5.95
C MET A 253 2.80 -15.74 6.26
N GLY A 254 4.00 -15.48 5.75
CA GLY A 254 5.17 -16.33 6.01
C GLY A 254 5.61 -16.32 7.48
N ARG A 255 5.34 -15.22 8.20
CA ARG A 255 5.55 -15.16 9.66
C ARG A 255 4.51 -15.96 10.42
N VAL A 256 3.23 -15.83 10.09
CA VAL A 256 2.14 -16.63 10.70
C VAL A 256 2.39 -18.13 10.49
N ALA A 257 2.75 -18.53 9.27
CA ALA A 257 3.05 -19.93 8.95
C ALA A 257 4.18 -20.50 9.82
N ARG A 258 5.26 -19.73 10.03
CA ARG A 258 6.38 -20.15 10.90
C ARG A 258 5.97 -20.32 12.36
N ILE A 259 5.11 -19.45 12.88
CA ILE A 259 4.61 -19.53 14.26
C ILE A 259 3.74 -20.78 14.44
N ILE A 260 2.81 -21.04 13.51
CA ILE A 260 1.96 -22.24 13.54
C ILE A 260 2.81 -23.50 13.46
N ALA A 261 3.80 -23.54 12.56
CA ALA A 261 4.71 -24.68 12.44
C ALA A 261 5.49 -24.95 13.73
N ARG A 262 6.01 -23.90 14.37
CA ARG A 262 6.76 -24.01 15.63
C ARG A 262 5.86 -24.48 16.78
N GLN A 263 4.62 -23.97 16.86
CA GLN A 263 3.68 -24.41 17.90
C GLN A 263 3.37 -25.90 17.76
N ARG A 264 3.11 -26.39 16.54
CA ARG A 264 2.85 -27.82 16.30
C ARG A 264 4.03 -28.71 16.67
N GLN A 265 5.26 -28.26 16.43
CA GLN A 265 6.47 -28.98 16.84
C GLN A 265 6.54 -29.11 18.37
N LEU A 266 6.25 -28.04 19.11
CA LEU A 266 6.21 -28.06 20.57
C LEU A 266 5.10 -28.98 21.10
N ASP A 267 3.91 -28.96 20.48
CA ASP A 267 2.78 -29.81 20.89
C ASP A 267 2.99 -31.30 20.55
N SER A 268 3.86 -31.61 19.58
CA SER A 268 4.15 -32.99 19.14
C SER A 268 5.31 -33.65 19.91
N ASP A 269 5.96 -32.93 20.83
CA ASP A 269 7.11 -33.41 21.62
C ASP A 269 6.69 -33.70 23.08
N PRO A 270 6.34 -34.95 23.44
CA PRO A 270 5.73 -35.28 24.73
C PRO A 270 6.72 -35.23 25.92
N GLU A 271 8.04 -35.19 25.66
CA GLU A 271 9.08 -35.29 26.70
C GLU A 271 9.50 -33.93 27.30
N GLY A 272 9.03 -32.80 26.75
CA GLY A 272 9.34 -31.46 27.30
C GLY A 272 8.60 -31.10 28.61
N GLY A 273 7.71 -31.98 29.09
CA GLY A 273 6.90 -31.79 30.31
C GLY A 273 7.40 -32.56 31.54
N LEU A 274 8.47 -33.36 31.43
CA LEU A 274 9.10 -34.00 32.58
C LEU A 274 10.34 -33.21 33.00
N VAL A 275 10.12 -32.23 33.87
CA VAL A 275 11.18 -31.83 34.79
C VAL A 275 11.38 -33.01 35.74
N THR A 276 12.45 -33.76 35.53
CA THR A 276 12.97 -34.70 36.51
C THR A 276 13.48 -33.91 37.73
N ALA A 277 12.86 -34.19 38.88
CA ALA A 277 13.28 -33.96 40.28
C ALA A 277 13.85 -32.57 40.66
#